data_AF-A0ABC9NF79-F1
#
_entry.id   AF-A0ABC9NF79-F1
#
_cell.length_a   1.000
_cell.length_b   1.000
_cell.length_c   1.000
_cell.angle_alpha   90.00
_cell.angle_beta   90.00
_cell.angle_gamma   90.00
#
_symmetry.space_group_name_H-M   'P 1'
#
loop_
_entity.id
_entity.type
_entity.pdbx_description
1 polymer ?
#
loop_
_entity_poly.entity_id
_entity_poly.type
_entity_poly.pdbx_seq_one_letter_code
_entity_poly.pdbx_strand_id
1 'polypeptide(L)'
;MSDYIFSKYNERQREEMTAIIQNRCSFRTELAECGNRHKKIGYLCFIIITLLTTLPMKRHHLLFLFAAFIAITSSAQKLDNLVELKQKSENPLFHHLDKAPRTPAFECEGYWAWGSSVVKGDDGKYHMFVSRFPKSLPFHPGWMVASEIVHAVSEIPQGPYRFSEVALPARGAQYWDGRSTHNPRILRQNGKYYLIYMGSTHPFADPTYEQLTLKSPWCTVARANKRVGLAVADSPYGPWKRLDEPILKTKPNTFYSFLTSNPSPIIQEDGSVMMIFKGRHYTNGYLHSAMSLGMAYAPTIEGPYRVLNNDCPIFEVDGQGEAEDPFLWKDANGYHAIFKDHVAKFTGERGGGVMAHSKDGIQWTVDKDPKAYSLTVEWEDGSVEKQGQLERPFILFEDGKPAYIFFATMDGPGGFENASRSWNMVIPIKDRK
;
A
#
# COMPACT_ATOMS: atom_id res chain seq x y z
N MET A 1 34.97 -0.15 -31.71
CA MET A 1 33.73 0.61 -32.00
C MET A 1 33.95 2.13 -32.04
N SER A 2 35.08 2.66 -31.53
CA SER A 2 35.47 4.08 -31.58
C SER A 2 35.92 4.55 -32.97
N ASP A 3 36.77 3.78 -33.65
CA ASP A 3 37.45 4.28 -34.87
C ASP A 3 36.58 4.34 -36.13
N TYR A 4 35.44 3.64 -36.13
CA TYR A 4 34.47 3.68 -37.23
C TYR A 4 33.61 4.95 -37.23
N ILE A 5 33.49 5.62 -36.07
CA ILE A 5 32.69 6.85 -35.92
C ILE A 5 33.53 8.08 -36.31
N PHE A 6 34.83 8.08 -36.00
CA PHE A 6 35.73 9.22 -36.26
C PHE A 6 36.04 9.45 -37.74
N SER A 7 35.94 8.43 -38.60
CA SER A 7 36.20 8.54 -40.04
C SER A 7 35.16 9.37 -40.81
N LYS A 8 34.01 9.68 -40.18
CA LYS A 8 32.94 10.49 -40.80
C LYS A 8 33.05 11.99 -40.56
N TYR A 9 34.04 12.44 -39.80
CA TYR A 9 34.20 13.84 -39.40
C TYR A 9 35.47 14.42 -39.99
N ASN A 10 35.44 15.69 -40.39
CA ASN A 10 36.62 16.38 -40.88
C ASN A 10 37.59 16.70 -39.73
N GLU A 11 38.82 17.08 -40.08
CA GLU A 11 39.92 17.25 -39.13
C GLU A 11 39.61 18.25 -38.01
N ARG A 12 38.97 19.36 -38.35
CA ARG A 12 38.52 20.38 -37.39
C ARG A 12 37.47 19.86 -36.40
N GLN A 13 36.53 19.04 -36.87
CA GLN A 13 35.51 18.42 -36.02
C GLN A 13 36.11 17.37 -35.06
N ARG A 14 37.18 16.69 -35.49
CA ARG A 14 37.89 15.72 -34.63
C ARG A 14 38.69 16.43 -33.53
N GLU A 15 39.29 17.57 -33.83
CA GLU A 15 39.97 18.41 -32.82
C GLU A 15 38.99 18.98 -31.80
N GLU A 16 37.85 19.50 -32.23
CA GLU A 16 36.79 20.00 -31.34
C GLU A 16 36.22 18.89 -30.43
N MET A 17 35.97 17.69 -30.96
CA MET A 17 35.54 16.54 -30.16
C MET A 17 36.59 16.10 -29.15
N THR A 18 37.88 16.14 -29.51
CA THR A 18 38.98 15.76 -28.61
C THR A 18 39.12 16.75 -27.46
N ALA A 19 39.00 18.06 -27.74
CA ALA A 19 39.00 19.11 -26.72
C ALA A 19 37.80 19.00 -25.76
N ILE A 20 36.61 18.64 -26.27
CA ILE A 20 35.40 18.41 -25.45
C ILE A 20 35.57 17.18 -24.54
N ILE A 21 36.20 16.11 -25.03
CA ILE A 21 36.44 14.88 -24.26
C ILE A 21 37.50 15.13 -23.16
N GLN A 22 38.58 15.86 -23.46
CA GLN A 22 39.61 16.20 -22.48
C GLN A 22 39.06 17.12 -21.38
N ASN A 23 38.23 18.11 -21.72
CA ASN A 23 37.52 18.90 -20.71
C ASN A 23 36.56 18.04 -19.86
N ARG A 24 35.83 17.08 -20.44
CA ARG A 24 34.94 16.19 -19.67
C ARG A 24 35.65 15.29 -18.66
N CYS A 25 36.88 14.86 -18.93
CA CYS A 25 37.67 14.06 -17.97
C CYS A 25 38.15 14.88 -16.77
N SER A 26 38.53 16.15 -16.97
CA SER A 26 38.84 17.09 -15.87
C SER A 26 37.60 17.35 -14.99
N PHE A 27 36.44 17.58 -15.62
CA PHE A 27 35.18 17.89 -14.94
C PHE A 27 34.55 16.72 -14.14
N ARG A 28 34.83 15.47 -14.52
CA ARG A 28 34.35 14.29 -13.77
C ARG A 28 34.98 14.21 -12.37
N THR A 29 36.21 14.70 -12.22
CA THR A 29 36.96 14.66 -10.98
C THR A 29 36.41 15.69 -9.97
N GLU A 30 36.07 16.91 -10.42
CA GLU A 30 35.54 17.97 -9.54
C GLU A 30 34.09 17.73 -9.07
N LEU A 31 33.25 17.08 -9.89
CA LEU A 31 31.86 16.73 -9.52
C LEU A 31 31.77 15.56 -8.52
N ALA A 32 32.78 14.69 -8.50
CA ALA A 32 32.88 13.57 -7.57
C ALA A 32 33.24 14.03 -6.13
N GLU A 33 33.95 15.16 -5.98
CA GLU A 33 34.40 15.68 -4.68
C GLU A 33 33.41 16.66 -4.01
N CYS A 34 32.32 17.07 -4.69
CA CYS A 34 31.38 18.04 -4.15
C CYS A 34 30.23 17.37 -3.34
N GLY A 35 30.33 17.38 -2.01
CA GLY A 35 29.35 16.79 -1.08
C GLY A 35 28.08 17.60 -0.79
N ASN A 36 27.91 18.82 -1.34
CA ASN A 36 26.81 19.71 -0.97
C ASN A 36 25.80 19.94 -2.11
N ARG A 37 24.54 19.52 -1.90
CA ARG A 37 23.44 19.49 -2.90
C ARG A 37 23.14 20.86 -3.51
N HIS A 38 23.26 21.94 -2.74
CA HIS A 38 23.03 23.31 -3.22
C HIS A 38 24.10 23.77 -4.22
N LYS A 39 25.35 23.33 -4.06
CA LYS A 39 26.41 23.64 -5.03
C LYS A 39 26.19 22.92 -6.35
N LYS A 40 25.77 21.64 -6.33
CA LYS A 40 25.44 20.89 -7.56
C LYS A 40 24.32 21.53 -8.37
N ILE A 41 23.30 22.07 -7.70
CA ILE A 41 22.20 22.82 -8.34
C ILE A 41 22.72 24.13 -8.94
N GLY A 42 23.55 24.89 -8.21
CA GLY A 42 24.18 26.11 -8.71
C GLY A 42 25.05 25.88 -9.96
N TYR A 43 25.84 24.80 -9.96
CA TYR A 43 26.68 24.42 -11.11
C TYR A 43 25.85 23.98 -12.33
N LEU A 44 24.75 23.25 -12.12
CA LEU A 44 23.85 22.85 -13.20
C LEU A 44 23.14 24.07 -13.83
N CYS A 45 22.72 25.04 -12.99
CA CYS A 45 22.17 26.31 -13.47
C CYS A 45 23.19 27.11 -14.27
N PHE A 46 24.46 27.15 -13.85
CA PHE A 46 25.52 27.82 -14.60
C PHE A 46 25.71 27.19 -15.98
N ILE A 47 25.79 25.86 -16.07
CA ILE A 47 25.92 25.13 -17.35
C ILE A 47 24.74 25.41 -18.29
N ILE A 48 23.52 25.43 -17.77
CA ILE A 48 22.31 25.71 -18.55
C ILE A 48 22.32 27.16 -19.06
N ILE A 49 22.69 28.13 -18.21
CA ILE A 49 22.78 29.55 -18.61
C ILE A 49 23.87 29.75 -19.67
N THR A 50 25.05 29.13 -19.52
CA THR A 50 26.12 29.20 -20.51
C THR A 50 25.70 28.57 -21.84
N LEU A 51 24.97 27.45 -21.84
CA LEU A 51 24.45 26.82 -23.05
C LEU A 51 23.37 27.68 -23.74
N LEU A 52 22.55 28.40 -22.97
CA LEU A 52 21.51 29.30 -23.50
C LEU A 52 22.09 30.59 -24.11
N THR A 53 23.26 31.06 -23.67
CA THR A 53 23.88 32.31 -24.15
C THR A 53 24.88 32.12 -25.28
N THR A 54 25.41 30.90 -25.49
CA THR A 54 26.51 30.65 -26.44
C THR A 54 26.10 29.92 -27.73
N LEU A 55 24.88 29.36 -27.80
CA LEU A 55 24.42 28.60 -28.98
C LEU A 55 23.06 29.11 -29.48
N PRO A 56 22.87 29.31 -30.80
CA PRO A 56 21.57 29.63 -31.37
C PRO A 56 20.66 28.39 -31.30
N MET A 57 19.93 28.24 -30.19
CA MET A 57 19.04 27.10 -29.96
C MET A 57 17.67 27.29 -30.64
N LYS A 58 17.23 26.29 -31.41
CA LYS A 58 15.88 26.24 -31.97
C LYS A 58 14.83 26.05 -30.86
N ARG A 59 13.67 26.71 -30.99
CA ARG A 59 12.54 26.75 -30.03
C ARG A 59 12.12 25.39 -29.44
N HIS A 60 12.27 24.30 -30.20
CA HIS A 60 11.95 22.93 -29.77
C HIS A 60 12.91 22.37 -28.69
N HIS A 61 14.19 22.79 -28.68
CA HIS A 61 15.15 22.37 -27.64
C HIS A 61 14.88 23.08 -26.30
N LEU A 62 14.37 24.31 -26.35
CA LEU A 62 13.95 25.03 -25.15
C LEU A 62 12.73 24.36 -24.50
N LEU A 63 11.76 23.92 -25.30
CA LEU A 63 10.60 23.15 -24.84
C LEU A 63 11.01 21.80 -24.21
N PHE A 64 12.01 21.12 -24.79
CA PHE A 64 12.52 19.86 -24.24
C PHE A 64 13.23 20.04 -22.90
N LEU A 65 14.02 21.12 -22.76
CA LEU A 65 14.67 21.46 -21.49
C LEU A 65 13.66 21.93 -20.44
N PHE A 66 12.61 22.65 -20.83
CA PHE A 66 11.53 23.04 -19.93
C PHE A 66 10.72 21.82 -19.45
N ALA A 67 10.43 20.88 -20.35
CA ALA A 67 9.79 19.60 -20.02
C ALA A 67 10.68 18.74 -19.12
N ALA A 68 12.00 18.70 -19.37
CA ALA A 68 12.97 18.05 -18.50
C ALA A 68 13.06 18.75 -17.13
N PHE A 69 12.99 20.09 -17.08
CA PHE A 69 12.98 20.84 -15.83
C PHE A 69 11.71 20.57 -15.01
N ILE A 70 10.54 20.51 -15.66
CA ILE A 70 9.27 20.08 -15.04
C ILE A 70 9.35 18.62 -14.55
N ALA A 71 10.00 17.73 -15.32
CA ALA A 71 10.22 16.34 -14.92
C ALA A 71 11.25 16.18 -13.78
N ILE A 72 12.19 17.13 -13.63
CA ILE A 72 13.15 17.17 -12.52
C ILE A 72 12.52 17.84 -11.28
N THR A 73 11.58 18.77 -11.44
CA THR A 73 10.80 19.36 -10.34
C THR A 73 9.60 18.51 -9.93
N SER A 74 9.18 17.51 -10.72
CA SER A 74 8.26 16.44 -10.29
C SER A 74 8.91 15.41 -9.36
N SER A 75 9.92 15.84 -8.60
CA SER A 75 10.21 15.28 -7.30
C SER A 75 8.96 15.45 -6.45
N ALA A 76 8.33 14.33 -6.07
CA ALA A 76 7.28 14.26 -5.05
C ALA A 76 7.41 15.41 -4.05
N GLN A 77 6.50 16.39 -4.13
CA GLN A 77 6.46 17.51 -3.18
C GLN A 77 6.43 16.91 -1.78
N LYS A 78 7.47 17.20 -0.99
CA LYS A 78 7.37 17.02 0.45
C LYS A 78 6.26 17.96 0.90
N LEU A 79 5.27 17.41 1.61
CA LEU A 79 4.15 18.18 2.11
C LEU A 79 4.62 18.96 3.34
N ASP A 80 5.45 20.00 3.13
CA ASP A 80 6.08 20.77 4.21
C ASP A 80 5.06 21.49 5.10
N ASN A 81 3.82 21.61 4.63
CA ASN A 81 2.68 22.18 5.34
C ASN A 81 1.67 21.13 5.89
N LEU A 82 2.08 19.86 6.09
CA LEU A 82 1.20 18.80 6.58
C LEU A 82 0.41 19.20 7.85
N VAL A 83 1.07 19.81 8.82
CA VAL A 83 0.45 20.22 10.10
C VAL A 83 -0.64 21.25 9.86
N GLU A 84 -0.38 22.24 8.99
CA GLU A 84 -1.36 23.26 8.61
C GLU A 84 -2.54 22.64 7.84
N LEU A 85 -2.27 21.70 6.95
CA LEU A 85 -3.32 20.97 6.21
C LEU A 85 -4.22 20.18 7.14
N LYS A 86 -3.67 19.47 8.15
CA LYS A 86 -4.46 18.77 9.16
C LYS A 86 -5.35 19.75 9.93
N GLN A 87 -4.80 20.89 10.38
CA GLN A 87 -5.53 21.89 11.15
C GLN A 87 -6.69 22.53 10.36
N LYS A 88 -6.51 22.73 9.04
CA LYS A 88 -7.52 23.34 8.15
C LYS A 88 -8.54 22.33 7.60
N SER A 89 -8.27 21.03 7.72
CA SER A 89 -9.14 19.99 7.17
C SER A 89 -10.44 19.89 7.95
N GLU A 90 -11.55 19.73 7.23
CA GLU A 90 -12.87 19.41 7.75
C GLU A 90 -13.04 17.88 7.91
N ASN A 91 -12.12 17.07 7.36
CA ASN A 91 -12.12 15.63 7.53
C ASN A 91 -11.81 15.26 9.01
N PRO A 92 -12.75 14.65 9.74
CA PRO A 92 -12.59 14.43 11.17
C PRO A 92 -11.47 13.44 11.50
N LEU A 93 -11.17 12.48 10.62
CA LEU A 93 -10.07 11.55 10.89
C LEU A 93 -8.73 12.28 10.73
N PHE A 94 -8.50 12.94 9.59
CA PHE A 94 -7.23 13.57 9.28
C PHE A 94 -6.89 14.73 10.23
N HIS A 95 -7.88 15.53 10.60
CA HIS A 95 -7.74 16.61 11.57
C HIS A 95 -7.25 16.11 12.95
N HIS A 96 -7.71 14.94 13.37
CA HIS A 96 -7.45 14.37 14.68
C HIS A 96 -6.32 13.32 14.69
N LEU A 97 -5.67 13.03 13.57
CA LEU A 97 -4.44 12.24 13.60
C LEU A 97 -3.38 12.99 14.41
N ASP A 98 -2.83 12.34 15.43
CA ASP A 98 -1.74 12.90 16.23
C ASP A 98 -0.37 12.57 15.60
N LYS A 99 0.70 12.80 16.35
CA LYS A 99 2.06 12.42 15.98
C LYS A 99 2.27 10.91 16.13
N ALA A 100 2.93 10.31 15.15
CA ALA A 100 3.28 8.89 15.18
C ALA A 100 4.50 8.64 16.10
N PRO A 101 4.49 7.59 16.94
CA PRO A 101 5.68 7.13 17.64
C PRO A 101 6.76 6.66 16.65
N ARG A 102 8.04 6.89 16.95
CA ARG A 102 9.16 6.40 16.11
C ARG A 102 9.36 4.90 16.21
N THR A 103 9.05 4.34 17.38
CA THR A 103 9.11 2.90 17.61
C THR A 103 8.07 2.20 16.74
N PRO A 104 8.45 1.25 15.87
CA PRO A 104 7.49 0.45 15.11
C PRO A 104 6.49 -0.23 16.05
N ALA A 105 5.21 -0.23 15.68
CA ALA A 105 4.24 -1.06 16.38
C ALA A 105 4.60 -2.53 16.19
N PHE A 106 5.00 -2.93 14.97
CA PHE A 106 5.53 -4.27 14.72
C PHE A 106 6.51 -4.28 13.54
N GLU A 107 7.67 -4.91 13.74
CA GLU A 107 8.59 -5.32 12.68
C GLU A 107 9.14 -6.72 12.99
N CYS A 108 9.62 -7.42 11.97
CA CYS A 108 10.12 -8.78 12.13
C CYS A 108 11.41 -8.96 11.35
N GLU A 109 12.52 -9.18 12.06
CA GLU A 109 13.85 -9.34 11.47
C GLU A 109 13.89 -10.51 10.49
N GLY A 110 14.50 -10.31 9.32
CA GLY A 110 14.54 -11.29 8.23
C GLY A 110 13.25 -11.37 7.41
N TYR A 111 12.19 -10.63 7.78
CA TYR A 111 10.91 -10.61 7.08
C TYR A 111 10.52 -9.20 6.63
N TRP A 112 9.74 -9.16 5.55
CA TRP A 112 8.82 -8.06 5.29
C TRP A 112 7.57 -8.28 6.15
N ALA A 113 6.99 -7.22 6.70
CA ALA A 113 5.79 -7.24 7.54
C ALA A 113 4.77 -6.22 7.00
N TRP A 114 3.53 -6.65 6.75
CA TRP A 114 2.54 -5.86 6.03
C TRP A 114 1.09 -6.13 6.47
N GLY A 115 0.32 -5.05 6.61
CA GLY A 115 -1.13 -5.07 6.81
C GLY A 115 -1.59 -5.71 8.11
N SER A 116 -1.51 -4.97 9.21
CA SER A 116 -1.96 -5.41 10.53
C SER A 116 -3.46 -5.18 10.78
N SER A 117 -4.00 -5.95 11.71
CA SER A 117 -5.29 -5.74 12.36
C SER A 117 -5.14 -6.11 13.83
N VAL A 118 -5.74 -5.33 14.73
CA VAL A 118 -5.58 -5.51 16.18
C VAL A 118 -6.93 -5.75 16.85
N VAL A 119 -6.96 -6.62 17.86
CA VAL A 119 -8.11 -6.79 18.77
C VAL A 119 -7.64 -6.76 20.21
N LYS A 120 -8.45 -6.23 21.13
CA LYS A 120 -8.21 -6.37 22.57
C LYS A 120 -8.74 -7.72 23.05
N GLY A 121 -7.89 -8.49 23.72
CA GLY A 121 -8.19 -9.81 24.26
C GLY A 121 -8.93 -9.74 25.60
N ASP A 122 -9.54 -10.85 26.00
CA ASP A 122 -10.13 -11.01 27.33
C ASP A 122 -9.08 -11.06 28.45
N ASP A 123 -7.82 -11.32 28.09
CA ASP A 123 -6.65 -11.19 28.95
C ASP A 123 -6.21 -9.75 29.19
N GLY A 124 -6.92 -8.77 28.59
CA GLY A 124 -6.63 -7.35 28.69
C GLY A 124 -5.52 -6.86 27.74
N LYS A 125 -4.90 -7.76 26.96
CA LYS A 125 -3.80 -7.45 26.05
C LYS A 125 -4.30 -7.08 24.66
N TYR A 126 -3.40 -6.56 23.83
CA TYR A 126 -3.66 -6.25 22.44
C TYR A 126 -2.99 -7.28 21.54
N HIS A 127 -3.79 -7.92 20.69
CA HIS A 127 -3.40 -8.98 19.79
C HIS A 127 -3.40 -8.46 18.35
N MET A 128 -2.21 -8.34 17.77
CA MET A 128 -2.01 -7.96 16.37
C MET A 128 -1.89 -9.20 15.51
N PHE A 129 -2.68 -9.27 14.45
CA PHE A 129 -2.50 -10.20 13.34
C PHE A 129 -1.95 -9.43 12.17
N VAL A 130 -0.85 -9.91 11.61
CA VAL A 130 -0.08 -9.19 10.59
C VAL A 130 0.53 -10.18 9.62
N SER A 131 0.59 -9.80 8.34
CA SER A 131 1.23 -10.65 7.35
C SER A 131 2.74 -10.48 7.41
N ARG A 132 3.50 -11.56 7.21
CA ARG A 132 4.93 -11.47 6.96
C ARG A 132 5.37 -12.45 5.87
N PHE A 133 6.49 -12.17 5.23
CA PHE A 133 7.11 -13.02 4.22
C PHE A 133 8.62 -12.77 4.15
N PRO A 134 9.43 -13.78 3.81
CA PRO A 134 10.87 -13.70 4.02
C PRO A 134 11.54 -12.71 3.07
N LYS A 135 12.57 -11.99 3.56
CA LYS A 135 13.39 -11.08 2.75
C LYS A 135 14.30 -11.78 1.74
N SER A 136 14.37 -13.12 1.78
CA SER A 136 14.94 -13.92 0.68
C SER A 136 14.14 -13.79 -0.62
N LEU A 137 12.95 -13.19 -0.57
CA LEU A 137 12.15 -12.81 -1.73
C LEU A 137 11.97 -11.28 -1.78
N PRO A 138 11.80 -10.69 -2.98
CA PRO A 138 11.51 -9.27 -3.13
C PRO A 138 10.20 -8.91 -2.43
N PHE A 139 10.06 -7.67 -1.95
CA PHE A 139 8.81 -7.20 -1.32
C PHE A 139 7.61 -7.49 -2.22
N HIS A 140 7.64 -6.95 -3.44
CA HIS A 140 6.68 -7.22 -4.51
C HIS A 140 7.42 -7.95 -5.65
N PRO A 141 7.07 -9.20 -6.01
CA PRO A 141 5.83 -9.90 -5.70
C PRO A 141 5.83 -10.93 -4.53
N GLY A 142 6.83 -10.95 -3.66
CA GLY A 142 7.03 -11.96 -2.60
C GLY A 142 5.80 -12.31 -1.77
N TRP A 143 5.05 -11.29 -1.32
CA TRP A 143 3.84 -11.48 -0.51
C TRP A 143 2.77 -12.35 -1.16
N MET A 144 2.71 -12.41 -2.49
CA MET A 144 1.69 -13.19 -3.19
C MET A 144 1.90 -14.69 -3.07
N VAL A 145 3.12 -15.14 -2.79
CA VAL A 145 3.50 -16.56 -2.89
C VAL A 145 4.04 -17.17 -1.60
N ALA A 146 4.51 -16.35 -0.66
CA ALA A 146 5.19 -16.81 0.54
C ALA A 146 4.74 -16.07 1.81
N SER A 147 3.56 -15.45 1.80
CA SER A 147 3.04 -14.77 2.99
C SER A 147 2.40 -15.76 3.97
N GLU A 148 2.69 -15.54 5.24
CA GLU A 148 2.00 -16.17 6.37
C GLU A 148 1.42 -15.08 7.27
N ILE A 149 0.38 -15.42 8.03
CA ILE A 149 -0.17 -14.51 9.03
C ILE A 149 0.39 -14.91 10.39
N VAL A 150 0.99 -13.94 11.08
CA VAL A 150 1.53 -14.11 12.42
C VAL A 150 0.69 -13.36 13.44
N HIS A 151 0.77 -13.83 14.67
CA HIS A 151 0.21 -13.20 15.85
C HIS A 151 1.33 -12.57 16.68
N ALA A 152 1.10 -11.34 17.14
CA ALA A 152 1.98 -10.60 18.03
C ALA A 152 1.17 -9.91 19.13
N VAL A 153 1.77 -9.74 20.31
CA VAL A 153 1.07 -9.30 21.53
C VAL A 153 1.73 -8.06 22.12
N SER A 154 0.92 -7.12 22.62
CA SER A 154 1.35 -5.95 23.38
C SER A 154 0.47 -5.73 24.61
N GLU A 155 1.04 -5.18 25.67
CA GLU A 155 0.29 -4.75 26.86
C GLU A 155 -0.47 -3.42 26.64
N ILE A 156 -0.02 -2.62 25.66
CA ILE A 156 -0.62 -1.31 25.31
C ILE A 156 -0.98 -1.26 23.82
N PRO A 157 -1.99 -0.46 23.41
CA PRO A 157 -2.47 -0.47 22.03
C PRO A 157 -1.41 -0.03 21.02
N GLN A 158 -0.49 0.86 21.39
CA GLN A 158 0.52 1.39 20.47
C GLN A 158 1.63 0.36 20.15
N GLY A 159 1.79 -0.68 20.95
CA GLY A 159 2.95 -1.57 20.86
C GLY A 159 4.14 -1.06 21.71
N PRO A 160 5.37 -1.58 21.47
CA PRO A 160 5.70 -2.55 20.42
C PRO A 160 5.07 -3.92 20.68
N TYR A 161 4.53 -4.53 19.63
CA TYR A 161 3.98 -5.87 19.65
C TYR A 161 5.10 -6.90 19.50
N ARG A 162 5.14 -7.88 20.38
CA ARG A 162 6.13 -8.97 20.36
C ARG A 162 5.55 -10.17 19.62
N PHE A 163 6.30 -10.70 18.65
CA PHE A 163 5.94 -11.93 17.94
C PHE A 163 5.63 -13.05 18.94
N SER A 164 4.52 -13.77 18.70
CA SER A 164 4.06 -14.89 19.51
C SER A 164 4.14 -16.19 18.71
N GLU A 165 3.37 -16.30 17.63
CA GLU A 165 3.38 -17.49 16.76
C GLU A 165 2.99 -17.19 15.31
N VAL A 166 3.20 -18.18 14.43
CA VAL A 166 2.61 -18.19 13.08
C VAL A 166 1.19 -18.71 13.18
N ALA A 167 0.21 -17.81 13.11
CA ALA A 167 -1.21 -18.14 13.26
C ALA A 167 -1.73 -18.94 12.06
N LEU A 168 -1.45 -18.48 10.83
CA LEU A 168 -1.80 -19.19 9.60
C LEU A 168 -0.54 -19.46 8.76
N PRO A 169 0.14 -20.60 8.94
CA PRO A 169 1.26 -21.00 8.10
C PRO A 169 0.80 -21.53 6.74
N ALA A 170 1.76 -21.75 5.83
CA ALA A 170 1.51 -22.55 4.63
C ALA A 170 1.01 -23.95 5.01
N ARG A 171 -0.01 -24.46 4.29
CA ARG A 171 -0.60 -25.79 4.50
C ARG A 171 -0.48 -26.73 3.30
N GLY A 172 0.22 -26.33 2.25
CA GLY A 172 0.52 -27.14 1.07
C GLY A 172 -0.35 -26.80 -0.15
N ALA A 173 0.18 -27.04 -1.35
CA ALA A 173 -0.40 -26.58 -2.62
C ALA A 173 -1.81 -27.15 -2.92
N GLN A 174 -2.20 -28.24 -2.27
CA GLN A 174 -3.49 -28.90 -2.43
C GLN A 174 -4.67 -28.11 -1.83
N TYR A 175 -4.40 -27.11 -0.98
CA TYR A 175 -5.44 -26.23 -0.44
C TYR A 175 -5.49 -24.91 -1.23
N TRP A 176 -6.68 -24.33 -1.37
CA TRP A 176 -6.91 -23.11 -2.17
C TRP A 176 -6.09 -21.89 -1.71
N ASP A 177 -5.79 -21.84 -0.41
CA ASP A 177 -5.01 -20.81 0.30
C ASP A 177 -3.72 -21.39 0.91
N GLY A 178 -3.26 -22.51 0.35
CA GLY A 178 -2.24 -23.32 0.98
C GLY A 178 -0.81 -22.80 0.91
N ARG A 179 -0.53 -21.83 0.02
CA ARG A 179 0.83 -21.29 -0.19
C ARG A 179 1.01 -19.89 0.37
N SER A 180 -0.05 -19.09 0.41
CA SER A 180 0.02 -17.72 0.93
C SER A 180 -1.26 -17.32 1.64
N THR A 181 -1.13 -16.75 2.83
CA THR A 181 -2.17 -16.06 3.58
C THR A 181 -1.69 -14.65 3.92
N HIS A 182 -2.50 -13.63 3.67
CA HIS A 182 -2.11 -12.23 3.75
C HIS A 182 -3.30 -11.34 4.09
N ASN A 183 -3.03 -10.07 4.45
CA ASN A 183 -4.04 -9.06 4.73
C ASN A 183 -5.12 -9.50 5.75
N PRO A 184 -4.71 -9.92 6.97
CA PRO A 184 -5.63 -10.32 8.02
C PRO A 184 -6.56 -9.19 8.45
N ARG A 185 -7.78 -9.57 8.84
CA ARG A 185 -8.70 -8.79 9.66
C ARG A 185 -9.22 -9.66 10.79
N ILE A 186 -8.87 -9.28 12.01
CA ILE A 186 -9.31 -9.97 13.23
C ILE A 186 -10.61 -9.32 13.73
N LEU A 187 -11.56 -10.15 14.08
CA LEU A 187 -12.84 -9.80 14.70
C LEU A 187 -13.05 -10.69 15.91
N ARG A 188 -13.78 -10.18 16.91
CA ARG A 188 -14.23 -10.95 18.07
C ARG A 188 -15.74 -10.85 18.19
N GLN A 189 -16.42 -11.99 18.29
CA GLN A 189 -17.87 -12.05 18.49
C GLN A 189 -18.22 -13.33 19.27
N ASN A 190 -19.13 -13.22 20.25
CA ASN A 190 -19.67 -14.36 20.99
C ASN A 190 -18.57 -15.29 21.58
N GLY A 191 -17.52 -14.68 22.15
CA GLY A 191 -16.41 -15.42 22.75
C GLY A 191 -15.45 -16.11 21.76
N LYS A 192 -15.65 -15.93 20.46
CA LYS A 192 -14.78 -16.47 19.41
C LYS A 192 -14.02 -15.37 18.66
N TYR A 193 -12.91 -15.77 18.09
CA TYR A 193 -12.05 -14.95 17.23
C TYR A 193 -12.17 -15.42 15.79
N TYR A 194 -12.34 -14.47 14.88
CA TYR A 194 -12.51 -14.70 13.45
C TYR A 194 -11.45 -13.93 12.69
N LEU A 195 -10.64 -14.64 11.93
CA LEU A 195 -9.61 -14.08 11.08
C LEU A 195 -10.05 -14.19 9.63
N ILE A 196 -10.43 -13.06 9.03
CA ILE A 196 -10.73 -12.97 7.60
C ILE A 196 -9.44 -12.55 6.88
N TYR A 197 -9.10 -13.23 5.79
CA TYR A 197 -7.80 -13.03 5.12
C TYR A 197 -7.88 -13.22 3.60
N MET A 198 -6.85 -12.76 2.89
CA MET A 198 -6.58 -13.15 1.51
C MET A 198 -5.78 -14.45 1.50
N GLY A 199 -6.27 -15.46 0.79
CA GLY A 199 -5.58 -16.72 0.58
C GLY A 199 -5.26 -16.96 -0.90
N SER A 200 -4.16 -17.68 -1.15
CA SER A 200 -3.73 -18.08 -2.50
C SER A 200 -2.91 -19.38 -2.49
N THR A 201 -2.89 -20.06 -3.63
CA THR A 201 -2.08 -21.26 -3.85
C THR A 201 -1.45 -21.27 -5.26
N HIS A 202 -0.37 -22.03 -5.42
CA HIS A 202 0.25 -22.35 -6.69
C HIS A 202 0.95 -23.73 -6.61
N PRO A 203 1.08 -24.45 -7.74
CA PRO A 203 1.64 -25.81 -7.75
C PRO A 203 3.17 -25.86 -7.94
N PHE A 204 3.84 -24.72 -8.05
CA PHE A 204 5.30 -24.66 -8.30
C PHE A 204 6.14 -24.85 -7.03
N ALA A 205 7.40 -25.27 -7.22
CA ALA A 205 8.44 -25.20 -6.19
C ALA A 205 8.68 -23.76 -5.73
N ASP A 206 9.36 -23.58 -4.59
CA ASP A 206 9.67 -22.25 -4.07
C ASP A 206 10.59 -21.49 -5.03
N PRO A 207 10.28 -20.22 -5.38
CA PRO A 207 11.12 -19.43 -6.25
C PRO A 207 12.35 -18.88 -5.50
N THR A 208 13.42 -18.58 -6.23
CA THR A 208 14.48 -17.68 -5.74
C THR A 208 14.10 -16.21 -5.91
N TYR A 209 14.88 -15.30 -5.32
CA TYR A 209 14.69 -13.86 -5.46
C TYR A 209 14.64 -13.42 -6.94
N GLU A 210 15.57 -13.89 -7.76
CA GLU A 210 15.74 -13.50 -9.17
C GLU A 210 14.64 -14.08 -10.07
N GLN A 211 14.11 -15.24 -9.72
CA GLN A 211 13.03 -15.89 -10.47
C GLN A 211 11.69 -15.18 -10.27
N LEU A 212 11.49 -14.58 -9.10
CA LEU A 212 10.21 -14.04 -8.69
C LEU A 212 9.98 -12.61 -9.20
N THR A 213 9.47 -12.52 -10.44
CA THR A 213 9.07 -11.25 -11.06
C THR A 213 7.55 -11.16 -11.22
N LEU A 214 7.04 -9.96 -11.55
CA LEU A 214 5.59 -9.77 -11.80
C LEU A 214 5.06 -10.54 -13.02
N LYS A 215 5.96 -10.95 -13.92
CA LYS A 215 5.65 -11.75 -15.12
C LYS A 215 5.90 -13.25 -14.92
N SER A 216 6.42 -13.64 -13.76
CA SER A 216 6.75 -15.03 -13.46
C SER A 216 5.48 -15.88 -13.29
N PRO A 217 5.54 -17.19 -13.57
CA PRO A 217 4.37 -18.08 -13.45
C PRO A 217 3.82 -18.12 -12.02
N TRP A 218 4.68 -18.04 -11.01
CA TRP A 218 4.31 -17.88 -9.60
C TRP A 218 3.35 -16.71 -9.39
N CYS A 219 3.73 -15.52 -9.87
CA CYS A 219 2.94 -14.32 -9.71
C CYS A 219 1.60 -14.41 -10.47
N THR A 220 1.63 -14.90 -11.71
CA THR A 220 0.41 -15.06 -12.52
C THR A 220 -0.61 -15.98 -11.85
N VAL A 221 -0.19 -17.18 -11.45
CA VAL A 221 -1.08 -18.17 -10.83
C VAL A 221 -1.53 -17.72 -9.45
N ALA A 222 -0.61 -17.29 -8.59
CA ALA A 222 -0.95 -16.84 -7.25
C ALA A 222 -1.90 -15.63 -7.26
N ARG A 223 -1.77 -14.72 -8.24
CA ARG A 223 -2.68 -13.58 -8.34
C ARG A 223 -4.08 -13.99 -8.79
N ALA A 224 -4.19 -14.87 -9.78
CA ALA A 224 -5.48 -15.35 -10.27
C ALA A 224 -6.22 -16.21 -9.22
N ASN A 225 -5.49 -16.89 -8.33
CA ASN A 225 -6.05 -17.74 -7.28
C ASN A 225 -6.45 -17.00 -6.00
N LYS A 226 -6.20 -15.69 -5.88
CA LYS A 226 -6.55 -14.93 -4.66
C LYS A 226 -8.04 -14.96 -4.38
N ARG A 227 -8.41 -15.43 -3.19
CA ARG A 227 -9.78 -15.37 -2.66
C ARG A 227 -9.78 -14.91 -1.21
N VAL A 228 -10.96 -14.60 -0.68
CA VAL A 228 -11.14 -14.29 0.74
C VAL A 228 -11.51 -15.55 1.51
N GLY A 229 -10.78 -15.82 2.60
CA GLY A 229 -10.97 -16.96 3.49
C GLY A 229 -11.34 -16.54 4.91
N LEU A 230 -11.72 -17.54 5.71
CA LEU A 230 -12.04 -17.40 7.11
C LEU A 230 -11.34 -18.50 7.93
N ALA A 231 -10.77 -18.09 9.06
CA ALA A 231 -10.32 -19.00 10.11
C ALA A 231 -10.96 -18.60 11.45
N VAL A 232 -11.25 -19.59 12.28
CA VAL A 232 -11.94 -19.40 13.56
C VAL A 232 -11.15 -20.02 14.70
N ALA A 233 -11.09 -19.37 15.85
CA ALA A 233 -10.48 -19.86 17.07
C ALA A 233 -11.28 -19.42 18.31
N ASP A 234 -11.16 -20.17 19.41
CA ASP A 234 -11.73 -19.81 20.71
C ASP A 234 -10.80 -18.89 21.52
N SER A 235 -9.57 -18.69 21.06
CA SER A 235 -8.52 -17.89 21.68
C SER A 235 -7.76 -17.12 20.60
N PRO A 236 -7.24 -15.91 20.88
CA PRO A 236 -6.39 -15.22 19.92
C PRO A 236 -5.09 -15.99 19.65
N TYR A 237 -4.69 -16.90 20.54
CA TYR A 237 -3.54 -17.80 20.37
C TYR A 237 -3.84 -19.06 19.55
N GLY A 238 -5.05 -19.18 18.98
CA GLY A 238 -5.48 -20.38 18.27
C GLY A 238 -5.84 -21.55 19.21
N PRO A 239 -5.85 -22.80 18.71
CA PRO A 239 -5.56 -23.17 17.32
C PRO A 239 -6.61 -22.63 16.34
N TRP A 240 -6.16 -22.26 15.14
CA TRP A 240 -7.01 -21.71 14.09
C TRP A 240 -7.57 -22.81 13.20
N LYS A 241 -8.91 -22.94 13.16
CA LYS A 241 -9.60 -23.77 12.18
C LYS A 241 -9.89 -22.96 10.91
N ARG A 242 -9.12 -23.20 9.85
CA ARG A 242 -9.36 -22.62 8.52
C ARG A 242 -10.49 -23.35 7.80
N LEU A 243 -11.34 -22.61 7.09
CA LEU A 243 -12.33 -23.25 6.21
C LEU A 243 -11.65 -23.89 4.99
N ASP A 244 -12.26 -24.94 4.48
CA ASP A 244 -11.76 -25.69 3.32
C ASP A 244 -12.08 -24.98 2.00
N GLU A 245 -13.02 -24.04 2.00
CA GLU A 245 -13.44 -23.25 0.85
C GLU A 245 -13.38 -21.75 1.17
N PRO A 246 -13.11 -20.88 0.17
CA PRO A 246 -13.16 -19.44 0.37
C PRO A 246 -14.61 -18.97 0.62
N ILE A 247 -14.75 -17.99 1.52
CA ILE A 247 -16.05 -17.38 1.86
C ILE A 247 -16.55 -16.40 0.80
N LEU A 248 -15.65 -15.84 -0.02
CA LEU A 248 -16.00 -15.00 -1.18
C LEU A 248 -15.23 -15.43 -2.43
N LYS A 249 -15.97 -16.10 -3.33
CA LYS A 249 -15.48 -16.58 -4.63
C LYS A 249 -15.54 -15.49 -5.71
N THR A 250 -14.88 -15.71 -6.84
CA THR A 250 -15.05 -14.88 -8.04
C THR A 250 -16.31 -15.29 -8.81
N LYS A 251 -16.87 -14.38 -9.60
CA LYS A 251 -18.01 -14.64 -10.47
C LYS A 251 -17.71 -14.22 -11.92
N PRO A 252 -17.94 -15.08 -12.92
CA PRO A 252 -17.75 -14.71 -14.33
C PRO A 252 -18.51 -13.45 -14.73
N ASN A 253 -17.94 -12.66 -15.63
CA ASN A 253 -18.56 -11.45 -16.21
C ASN A 253 -18.94 -10.36 -15.17
N THR A 254 -18.17 -10.23 -14.10
CA THR A 254 -18.34 -9.18 -13.06
C THR A 254 -17.04 -8.42 -12.83
N PHE A 255 -17.06 -7.28 -12.12
CA PHE A 255 -15.85 -6.51 -11.80
C PHE A 255 -14.84 -7.28 -10.91
N TYR A 256 -15.26 -8.40 -10.32
CA TYR A 256 -14.46 -9.25 -9.45
C TYR A 256 -14.27 -10.66 -10.04
N SER A 257 -14.35 -10.80 -11.38
CA SER A 257 -14.19 -12.09 -12.04
C SER A 257 -12.78 -12.68 -11.96
N PHE A 258 -11.76 -11.84 -11.73
CA PHE A 258 -10.34 -12.24 -11.67
C PHE A 258 -9.91 -12.59 -10.26
N LEU A 259 -10.23 -11.76 -9.27
CA LEU A 259 -9.89 -11.99 -7.87
C LEU A 259 -10.84 -11.30 -6.89
N THR A 260 -10.82 -11.78 -5.65
CA THR A 260 -11.37 -11.12 -4.46
C THR A 260 -10.26 -11.04 -3.41
N SER A 261 -10.04 -9.88 -2.81
CA SER A 261 -8.91 -9.64 -1.91
C SER A 261 -9.20 -8.48 -0.95
N ASN A 262 -8.28 -8.24 -0.02
CA ASN A 262 -8.28 -7.09 0.89
C ASN A 262 -9.61 -6.94 1.64
N PRO A 263 -10.10 -8.01 2.28
CA PRO A 263 -11.38 -7.98 2.97
C PRO A 263 -11.32 -6.98 4.13
N SER A 264 -12.40 -6.24 4.33
CA SER A 264 -12.65 -5.46 5.53
C SER A 264 -14.11 -5.62 5.96
N PRO A 265 -14.40 -6.60 6.82
CA PRO A 265 -15.73 -6.85 7.36
C PRO A 265 -16.08 -5.90 8.52
N ILE A 266 -17.38 -5.73 8.75
CA ILE A 266 -17.97 -5.40 10.04
C ILE A 266 -19.05 -6.43 10.36
N ILE A 267 -19.18 -6.78 11.63
CA ILE A 267 -20.31 -7.58 12.11
C ILE A 267 -21.37 -6.61 12.62
N GLN A 268 -22.59 -6.75 12.14
CA GLN A 268 -23.74 -5.95 12.53
C GLN A 268 -24.35 -6.46 13.84
N GLU A 269 -25.22 -5.64 14.45
CA GLU A 269 -25.90 -5.98 15.70
C GLU A 269 -26.74 -7.26 15.60
N ASP A 270 -27.35 -7.51 14.43
CA ASP A 270 -28.12 -8.72 14.14
C ASP A 270 -27.25 -9.96 13.83
N GLY A 271 -25.92 -9.82 13.89
CA GLY A 271 -24.96 -10.87 13.57
C GLY A 271 -24.64 -11.02 12.09
N SER A 272 -25.33 -10.30 11.20
CA SER A 272 -25.00 -10.27 9.78
C SER A 272 -23.69 -9.53 9.51
N VAL A 273 -23.11 -9.72 8.34
CA VAL A 273 -21.82 -9.12 7.97
C VAL A 273 -21.97 -8.27 6.72
N MET A 274 -21.45 -7.05 6.80
CA MET A 274 -21.15 -6.21 5.64
C MET A 274 -19.64 -6.19 5.45
N MET A 275 -19.16 -6.44 4.24
CA MET A 275 -17.74 -6.50 3.94
C MET A 275 -17.42 -5.72 2.67
N ILE A 276 -16.55 -4.73 2.80
CA ILE A 276 -15.91 -4.11 1.64
C ILE A 276 -14.73 -4.99 1.21
N PHE A 277 -14.52 -5.14 -0.09
CA PHE A 277 -13.43 -5.93 -0.64
C PHE A 277 -12.91 -5.34 -1.95
N LYS A 278 -11.69 -5.72 -2.32
CA LYS A 278 -11.07 -5.39 -3.60
C LYS A 278 -11.37 -6.47 -4.63
N GLY A 279 -11.83 -6.04 -5.81
CA GLY A 279 -11.99 -6.85 -7.01
C GLY A 279 -11.09 -6.41 -8.16
N ARG A 280 -10.88 -7.32 -9.10
CA ARG A 280 -10.44 -7.04 -10.48
C ARG A 280 -11.19 -7.98 -11.42
N HIS A 281 -11.37 -7.59 -12.68
CA HIS A 281 -11.99 -8.43 -13.71
C HIS A 281 -10.98 -8.82 -14.79
N TYR A 282 -11.30 -9.86 -15.54
CA TYR A 282 -10.51 -10.29 -16.70
C TYR A 282 -10.67 -9.30 -17.84
N THR A 283 -9.56 -8.90 -18.44
CA THR A 283 -9.53 -8.11 -19.68
C THR A 283 -8.97 -8.96 -20.82
N ASN A 284 -8.92 -8.39 -22.04
CA ASN A 284 -8.40 -9.08 -23.22
C ASN A 284 -7.00 -9.68 -22.97
N GLY A 285 -6.75 -10.86 -23.54
CA GLY A 285 -5.49 -11.57 -23.36
C GLY A 285 -5.29 -12.19 -21.98
N TYR A 286 -6.38 -12.41 -21.22
CA TYR A 286 -6.38 -13.00 -19.87
C TYR A 286 -5.62 -12.16 -18.83
N LEU A 287 -5.50 -10.86 -19.08
CA LEU A 287 -4.98 -9.89 -18.13
C LEU A 287 -6.07 -9.47 -17.14
N HIS A 288 -5.76 -8.49 -16.29
CA HIS A 288 -6.68 -7.97 -15.30
C HIS A 288 -6.87 -6.46 -15.42
N SER A 289 -8.06 -5.98 -15.03
CA SER A 289 -8.41 -4.57 -14.93
C SER A 289 -7.62 -3.82 -13.86
N ALA A 290 -7.84 -2.51 -13.76
CA ALA A 290 -7.55 -1.70 -12.56
C ALA A 290 -8.33 -2.21 -11.33
N MET A 291 -8.00 -1.68 -10.14
CA MET A 291 -8.64 -2.08 -8.88
C MET A 291 -9.99 -1.40 -8.70
N SER A 292 -10.94 -2.15 -8.16
CA SER A 292 -12.24 -1.62 -7.78
C SER A 292 -12.63 -2.16 -6.41
N LEU A 293 -13.44 -1.39 -5.70
CA LEU A 293 -14.02 -1.82 -4.43
C LEU A 293 -15.48 -2.24 -4.65
N GLY A 294 -15.90 -3.27 -3.94
CA GLY A 294 -17.30 -3.68 -3.87
C GLY A 294 -17.70 -4.07 -2.46
N MET A 295 -19.00 -4.26 -2.28
CA MET A 295 -19.61 -4.63 -1.01
C MET A 295 -20.19 -6.03 -1.10
N ALA A 296 -20.01 -6.82 -0.04
CA ALA A 296 -20.61 -8.13 0.12
C ALA A 296 -21.41 -8.20 1.42
N TYR A 297 -22.47 -9.00 1.43
CA TYR A 297 -23.32 -9.26 2.58
C TYR A 297 -23.37 -10.75 2.88
N ALA A 298 -23.40 -11.12 4.16
CA ALA A 298 -23.74 -12.45 4.62
C ALA A 298 -24.65 -12.39 5.86
N PRO A 299 -25.54 -13.37 6.06
CA PRO A 299 -26.38 -13.44 7.27
C PRO A 299 -25.58 -13.76 8.54
N THR A 300 -24.42 -14.41 8.41
CA THR A 300 -23.46 -14.73 9.48
C THR A 300 -22.04 -14.64 8.94
N ILE A 301 -21.03 -14.58 9.81
CA ILE A 301 -19.62 -14.44 9.40
C ILE A 301 -19.08 -15.62 8.59
N GLU A 302 -19.64 -16.81 8.76
CA GLU A 302 -19.33 -17.99 7.96
C GLU A 302 -19.91 -17.93 6.54
N GLY A 303 -20.78 -16.97 6.24
CA GLY A 303 -21.48 -16.86 4.96
C GLY A 303 -22.91 -17.42 4.98
N PRO A 304 -23.51 -17.68 3.81
CA PRO A 304 -22.95 -17.44 2.49
C PRO A 304 -22.86 -15.95 2.17
N TYR A 305 -21.75 -15.52 1.53
CA TYR A 305 -21.59 -14.15 1.06
C TYR A 305 -22.16 -13.97 -0.34
N ARG A 306 -22.88 -12.87 -0.54
CA ARG A 306 -23.30 -12.37 -1.86
C ARG A 306 -22.78 -10.96 -2.09
N VAL A 307 -22.30 -10.67 -3.28
CA VAL A 307 -21.90 -9.31 -3.67
C VAL A 307 -23.16 -8.47 -3.88
N LEU A 308 -23.12 -7.22 -3.41
CA LEU A 308 -24.20 -6.26 -3.45
C LEU A 308 -24.15 -5.43 -4.73
N ASN A 309 -25.04 -4.44 -4.84
CA ASN A 309 -25.07 -3.47 -5.93
C ASN A 309 -25.12 -4.12 -7.34
N ASN A 310 -25.89 -5.20 -7.50
CA ASN A 310 -26.00 -5.96 -8.74
C ASN A 310 -24.65 -6.38 -9.35
N ASP A 311 -23.69 -6.79 -8.50
CA ASP A 311 -22.34 -7.17 -8.92
C ASP A 311 -21.55 -6.02 -9.58
N CYS A 312 -21.88 -4.75 -9.27
CA CYS A 312 -21.15 -3.56 -9.69
C CYS A 312 -20.26 -3.01 -8.57
N PRO A 313 -19.11 -2.37 -8.90
CA PRO A 313 -18.27 -1.71 -7.92
C PRO A 313 -18.99 -0.50 -7.29
N ILE A 314 -18.55 -0.06 -6.10
CA ILE A 314 -19.17 1.05 -5.36
C ILE A 314 -18.60 2.44 -5.70
N PHE A 315 -17.50 2.51 -6.44
CA PHE A 315 -16.95 3.75 -6.99
C PHE A 315 -16.75 3.56 -8.50
N GLU A 316 -17.28 4.47 -9.31
CA GLU A 316 -17.15 4.41 -10.77
C GLU A 316 -15.68 4.53 -11.21
N VAL A 317 -15.29 3.67 -12.16
CA VAL A 317 -13.90 3.49 -12.60
C VAL A 317 -13.60 4.29 -13.88
N ASP A 318 -14.62 4.73 -14.62
CA ASP A 318 -14.44 5.35 -15.94
C ASP A 318 -14.09 6.84 -15.83
N GLY A 319 -12.78 7.05 -15.65
CA GLY A 319 -12.12 8.35 -15.53
C GLY A 319 -10.91 8.33 -14.59
N GLN A 320 -10.48 7.15 -14.17
CA GLN A 320 -9.15 6.78 -13.63
C GLN A 320 -8.87 7.03 -12.14
N GLY A 321 -9.79 6.62 -11.26
CA GLY A 321 -9.45 6.37 -9.85
C GLY A 321 -9.04 4.91 -9.63
N GLU A 322 -8.09 4.65 -8.74
CA GLU A 322 -7.74 3.29 -8.27
C GLU A 322 -7.83 3.27 -6.75
N ALA A 323 -8.92 2.68 -6.26
CA ALA A 323 -9.20 2.52 -4.83
C ALA A 323 -8.67 1.16 -4.35
N GLU A 324 -7.83 1.19 -3.31
CA GLU A 324 -7.22 -0.02 -2.74
C GLU A 324 -7.24 0.01 -1.20
N ASP A 325 -7.00 -1.14 -0.58
CA ASP A 325 -6.83 -1.29 0.86
C ASP A 325 -7.93 -0.65 1.72
N PRO A 326 -9.18 -1.08 1.51
CA PRO A 326 -10.28 -0.50 2.24
C PRO A 326 -10.28 -0.92 3.71
N PHE A 327 -10.78 -0.02 4.54
CA PHE A 327 -11.22 -0.26 5.90
C PHE A 327 -12.62 0.29 6.08
N LEU A 328 -13.53 -0.55 6.55
CA LEU A 328 -14.96 -0.30 6.74
C LEU A 328 -15.27 -0.30 8.24
N TRP A 329 -16.06 0.67 8.68
CA TRP A 329 -16.69 0.68 10.00
C TRP A 329 -18.09 1.28 9.91
N LYS A 330 -18.83 1.22 11.02
CA LYS A 330 -20.17 1.79 11.17
C LYS A 330 -20.30 2.48 12.51
N ASP A 331 -20.99 3.60 12.54
CA ASP A 331 -21.41 4.30 13.75
C ASP A 331 -22.88 4.77 13.62
N ALA A 332 -23.34 5.65 14.51
CA ALA A 332 -24.69 6.21 14.48
C ALA A 332 -25.04 6.99 13.20
N ASN A 333 -24.04 7.50 12.47
CA ASN A 333 -24.20 8.23 11.22
C ASN A 333 -24.24 7.33 9.98
N GLY A 334 -23.97 6.03 10.12
CA GLY A 334 -23.99 5.07 9.02
C GLY A 334 -22.65 4.37 8.83
N TYR A 335 -22.40 3.92 7.60
CA TYR A 335 -21.18 3.27 7.18
C TYR A 335 -20.13 4.28 6.72
N HIS A 336 -18.89 3.94 6.97
CA HIS A 336 -17.72 4.74 6.66
C HIS A 336 -16.66 3.85 6.06
N ALA A 337 -15.95 4.35 5.06
CA ALA A 337 -14.83 3.65 4.48
C ALA A 337 -13.64 4.60 4.31
N ILE A 338 -12.45 4.11 4.66
CA ILE A 338 -11.19 4.70 4.21
C ILE A 338 -10.48 3.75 3.25
N PHE A 339 -9.89 4.30 2.20
CA PHE A 339 -9.16 3.52 1.21
C PHE A 339 -8.05 4.35 0.56
N LYS A 340 -7.03 3.67 0.03
CA LYS A 340 -5.91 4.30 -0.64
C LYS A 340 -6.31 4.87 -2.00
N ASP A 341 -5.92 6.11 -2.24
CA ASP A 341 -5.98 6.79 -3.53
C ASP A 341 -4.69 6.53 -4.32
N HIS A 342 -4.67 5.44 -5.09
CA HIS A 342 -3.45 4.98 -5.75
C HIS A 342 -2.98 5.91 -6.90
N VAL A 343 -3.87 6.77 -7.40
CA VAL A 343 -3.65 7.65 -8.57
C VAL A 343 -3.91 9.13 -8.29
N ALA A 344 -4.07 9.50 -7.02
CA ALA A 344 -4.23 10.88 -6.54
C ALA A 344 -5.51 11.60 -7.04
N LYS A 345 -6.55 10.85 -7.42
CA LYS A 345 -7.75 11.42 -8.04
C LYS A 345 -8.65 12.13 -7.04
N PHE A 346 -8.76 11.61 -5.82
CA PHE A 346 -9.66 12.13 -4.80
C PHE A 346 -8.95 13.12 -3.89
N THR A 347 -7.71 12.83 -3.51
CA THR A 347 -6.99 13.57 -2.46
C THR A 347 -5.94 14.56 -3.00
N GLY A 348 -5.65 14.50 -4.30
CA GLY A 348 -4.52 15.20 -4.90
C GLY A 348 -3.14 14.66 -4.47
N GLU A 349 -3.10 13.57 -3.69
CA GLU A 349 -1.87 12.95 -3.21
C GLU A 349 -1.83 11.47 -3.57
N ARG A 350 -0.80 11.07 -4.35
CA ARG A 350 -0.62 9.68 -4.72
C ARG A 350 -0.30 8.85 -3.48
N GLY A 351 -1.16 7.90 -3.16
CA GLY A 351 -1.07 7.05 -1.98
C GLY A 351 -1.66 7.67 -0.71
N GLY A 352 -2.31 8.83 -0.80
CA GLY A 352 -3.13 9.37 0.28
C GLY A 352 -4.37 8.52 0.55
N GLY A 353 -5.03 8.77 1.67
CA GLY A 353 -6.28 8.09 2.06
C GLY A 353 -7.52 8.90 1.73
N VAL A 354 -8.52 8.25 1.14
CA VAL A 354 -9.84 8.79 0.85
C VAL A 354 -10.81 8.38 1.96
N MET A 355 -11.67 9.29 2.41
CA MET A 355 -12.86 9.02 3.21
C MET A 355 -14.13 9.01 2.34
N ALA A 356 -15.01 8.05 2.60
CA ALA A 356 -16.34 8.00 2.01
C ALA A 356 -17.39 7.50 3.02
N HIS A 357 -18.64 7.92 2.82
CA HIS A 357 -19.76 7.56 3.69
C HIS A 357 -20.91 6.94 2.91
N SER A 358 -21.71 6.14 3.62
CA SER A 358 -22.95 5.56 3.13
C SER A 358 -23.96 5.38 4.26
N LYS A 359 -25.24 5.62 4.02
CA LYS A 359 -26.29 5.35 5.04
C LYS A 359 -26.71 3.88 5.08
N ASP A 360 -26.63 3.19 3.96
CA ASP A 360 -27.16 1.82 3.76
C ASP A 360 -26.07 0.79 3.41
N GLY A 361 -24.83 1.24 3.19
CA GLY A 361 -23.71 0.42 2.75
C GLY A 361 -23.76 0.05 1.26
N ILE A 362 -24.71 0.61 0.50
CA ILE A 362 -24.91 0.38 -0.93
C ILE A 362 -24.56 1.64 -1.72
N GLN A 363 -25.12 2.79 -1.34
CA GLN A 363 -24.89 4.07 -2.01
C GLN A 363 -23.80 4.84 -1.29
N TRP A 364 -22.67 5.07 -1.96
CA TRP A 364 -21.49 5.66 -1.36
C TRP A 364 -21.23 7.05 -1.93
N THR A 365 -20.83 7.96 -1.05
CA THR A 365 -20.40 9.33 -1.41
C THR A 365 -19.01 9.56 -0.88
N VAL A 366 -18.08 9.96 -1.75
CA VAL A 366 -16.75 10.46 -1.35
C VAL A 366 -16.92 11.85 -0.75
N ASP A 367 -16.26 12.10 0.37
CA ASP A 367 -16.40 13.37 1.08
C ASP A 367 -15.90 14.56 0.27
N LYS A 368 -16.45 15.75 0.55
CA LYS A 368 -15.98 16.99 -0.07
C LYS A 368 -14.55 17.34 0.32
N ASP A 369 -14.17 17.05 1.57
CA ASP A 369 -12.78 17.04 2.05
C ASP A 369 -12.34 15.59 2.27
N PRO A 370 -11.94 14.87 1.21
CA PRO A 370 -11.80 13.42 1.25
C PRO A 370 -10.52 12.94 1.92
N LYS A 371 -9.54 13.81 2.19
CA LYS A 371 -8.23 13.35 2.68
C LYS A 371 -8.36 12.87 4.13
N ALA A 372 -8.28 11.55 4.31
CA ALA A 372 -8.31 10.86 5.60
C ALA A 372 -6.91 10.67 6.21
N TYR A 373 -5.88 10.52 5.37
CA TYR A 373 -4.48 10.43 5.77
C TYR A 373 -3.56 10.81 4.62
N SER A 374 -2.31 11.14 4.94
CA SER A 374 -1.23 11.47 3.99
C SER A 374 -0.15 10.39 4.01
N LEU A 375 0.56 10.22 2.89
CA LEU A 375 1.79 9.43 2.82
C LEU A 375 2.94 10.10 3.58
N THR A 376 2.78 11.39 3.92
CA THR A 376 3.67 12.14 4.80
C THR A 376 3.19 12.03 6.24
N VAL A 377 4.12 11.69 7.13
CA VAL A 377 3.87 11.45 8.55
C VAL A 377 4.53 12.53 9.39
N GLU A 378 3.82 13.00 10.41
CA GLU A 378 4.35 13.80 11.51
C GLU A 378 4.73 12.88 12.67
N TRP A 379 5.98 12.96 13.14
CA TRP A 379 6.52 12.10 14.19
C TRP A 379 6.54 12.79 15.55
N GLU A 380 6.60 12.00 16.64
CA GLU A 380 6.62 12.51 18.02
C GLU A 380 7.80 13.45 18.32
N ASP A 381 8.92 13.27 17.63
CA ASP A 381 10.12 14.13 17.70
C ASP A 381 9.94 15.49 16.97
N GLY A 382 8.78 15.72 16.34
CA GLY A 382 8.44 16.93 15.60
C GLY A 382 8.88 16.94 14.14
N SER A 383 9.57 15.90 13.66
CA SER A 383 9.93 15.79 12.25
C SER A 383 8.75 15.39 11.37
N VAL A 384 8.82 15.76 10.09
CA VAL A 384 7.81 15.45 9.08
C VAL A 384 8.48 14.77 7.89
N GLU A 385 8.07 13.54 7.59
CA GLU A 385 8.74 12.68 6.61
C GLU A 385 7.76 11.96 5.71
N LYS A 386 8.07 11.93 4.41
CA LYS A 386 7.34 11.13 3.44
C LYS A 386 7.79 9.67 3.50
N GLN A 387 6.85 8.75 3.69
CA GLN A 387 7.13 7.31 3.67
C GLN A 387 7.20 6.76 2.24
N GLY A 388 7.87 5.62 2.05
CA GLY A 388 7.92 4.94 0.75
C GLY A 388 6.53 4.46 0.31
N GLN A 389 5.78 3.91 1.26
CA GLN A 389 4.37 3.53 1.14
C GLN A 389 3.68 3.73 2.50
N LEU A 390 2.38 4.00 2.48
CA LEU A 390 1.51 3.96 3.65
C LEU A 390 0.20 3.31 3.22
N GLU A 391 -0.04 2.10 3.70
CA GLU A 391 -1.12 1.23 3.21
C GLU A 391 -1.85 0.54 4.36
N ARG A 392 -2.91 -0.19 4.00
CA ARG A 392 -3.66 -1.05 4.91
C ARG A 392 -4.11 -0.29 6.18
N PRO A 393 -4.82 0.84 6.03
CA PRO A 393 -5.36 1.54 7.19
C PRO A 393 -6.22 0.58 8.03
N PHE A 394 -6.08 0.62 9.34
CA PHE A 394 -6.90 -0.13 10.27
C PHE A 394 -7.17 0.72 11.51
N ILE A 395 -8.42 1.04 11.80
CA ILE A 395 -8.77 1.77 13.03
C ILE A 395 -9.06 0.78 14.15
N LEU A 396 -8.35 0.93 15.27
CA LEU A 396 -8.68 0.31 16.55
C LEU A 396 -9.63 1.23 17.30
N PHE A 397 -10.77 0.67 17.71
CA PHE A 397 -11.77 1.37 18.51
C PHE A 397 -11.61 1.01 19.98
N GLU A 398 -11.69 2.00 20.85
CA GLU A 398 -11.80 1.83 22.31
C GLU A 398 -13.07 2.56 22.77
N ASP A 399 -13.88 1.89 23.59
CA ASP A 399 -15.14 2.42 24.12
C ASP A 399 -16.08 2.98 23.01
N GLY A 400 -16.12 2.28 21.87
CA GLY A 400 -16.93 2.65 20.71
C GLY A 400 -16.39 3.81 19.88
N LYS A 401 -15.18 4.31 20.18
CA LYS A 401 -14.60 5.49 19.52
C LYS A 401 -13.27 5.17 18.84
N PRO A 402 -12.97 5.78 17.67
CA PRO A 402 -11.65 5.67 17.05
C PRO A 402 -10.55 6.12 18.03
N ALA A 403 -9.59 5.25 18.32
CA ALA A 403 -8.53 5.54 19.28
C ALA A 403 -7.14 5.55 18.63
N TYR A 404 -6.91 4.61 17.70
CA TYR A 404 -5.65 4.47 16.99
C TYR A 404 -5.91 4.06 15.55
N ILE A 405 -5.08 4.52 14.63
CA ILE A 405 -5.03 3.99 13.27
C ILE A 405 -3.66 3.33 13.03
N PHE A 406 -3.69 2.14 12.47
CA PHE A 406 -2.52 1.37 12.09
C PHE A 406 -2.33 1.44 10.58
N PHE A 407 -1.06 1.41 10.17
CA PHE A 407 -0.67 1.37 8.77
C PHE A 407 0.50 0.42 8.59
N ALA A 408 0.58 -0.18 7.41
CA ALA A 408 1.79 -0.79 6.91
C ALA A 408 2.62 0.27 6.18
N THR A 409 3.92 0.32 6.43
CA THR A 409 4.83 1.31 5.84
C THR A 409 6.20 0.69 5.54
N MET A 410 6.97 1.39 4.71
CA MET A 410 8.35 1.04 4.38
C MET A 410 9.20 2.29 4.15
N ASP A 411 10.50 2.10 4.27
CA ASP A 411 11.49 3.11 3.94
C ASP A 411 11.78 3.13 2.42
N GLY A 412 12.68 4.03 2.02
CA GLY A 412 13.19 4.08 0.66
C GLY A 412 12.34 4.90 -0.33
N PRO A 413 12.98 5.54 -1.32
CA PRO A 413 12.27 6.19 -2.42
C PRO A 413 11.87 5.17 -3.49
N GLY A 414 10.70 5.37 -4.10
CA GLY A 414 10.26 4.58 -5.27
C GLY A 414 9.07 3.64 -5.03
N GLY A 415 8.35 3.78 -3.91
CA GLY A 415 7.18 2.94 -3.64
C GLY A 415 7.60 1.59 -3.06
N PHE A 416 7.18 0.50 -3.71
CA PHE A 416 7.60 -0.85 -3.32
C PHE A 416 9.03 -1.21 -3.73
N GLU A 417 9.66 -0.33 -4.51
CA GLU A 417 11.02 -0.50 -5.00
C GLU A 417 12.01 0.16 -4.02
N ASN A 418 13.19 -0.43 -3.85
CA ASN A 418 14.31 0.09 -3.06
C ASN A 418 14.09 0.24 -1.54
N ALA A 419 12.99 -0.29 -1.00
CA ALA A 419 12.83 -0.42 0.45
C ALA A 419 13.89 -1.38 1.02
N SER A 420 14.44 -1.04 2.18
CA SER A 420 15.33 -1.92 2.96
C SER A 420 14.59 -2.65 4.07
N ARG A 421 13.48 -2.06 4.56
CA ARG A 421 12.61 -2.63 5.60
C ARG A 421 11.16 -2.19 5.45
N SER A 422 10.26 -2.98 6.01
CA SER A 422 8.85 -2.65 6.16
C SER A 422 8.40 -2.95 7.59
N TRP A 423 7.48 -2.16 8.11
CA TRP A 423 6.94 -2.35 9.45
C TRP A 423 5.48 -1.92 9.50
N ASN A 424 4.80 -2.25 10.59
CA ASN A 424 3.52 -1.66 10.92
C ASN A 424 3.74 -0.55 11.94
N MET A 425 3.11 0.59 11.68
CA MET A 425 3.12 1.76 12.55
C MET A 425 1.72 2.06 13.05
N VAL A 426 1.65 2.92 14.05
CA VAL A 426 0.41 3.35 14.69
C VAL A 426 0.42 4.87 14.81
N ILE A 427 -0.73 5.50 14.63
CA ILE A 427 -0.94 6.93 14.88
C ILE A 427 -2.12 7.05 15.86
N PRO A 428 -1.93 7.64 17.05
CA PRO A 428 -3.02 7.96 17.95
C PRO A 428 -4.02 8.93 17.31
N ILE A 429 -5.29 8.79 17.66
CA ILE A 429 -6.35 9.73 17.27
C ILE A 429 -6.69 10.56 18.51
N LYS A 430 -6.43 11.86 18.47
CA LYS A 430 -6.75 12.80 19.57
C LYS A 430 -8.24 13.15 19.55
N ASP A 431 -8.73 13.72 20.66
CA ASP A 431 -10.11 14.20 20.79
C ASP A 431 -11.15 13.21 20.24
N ARG A 432 -11.13 11.97 20.77
CA ARG A 432 -11.99 10.83 20.39
C ARG A 432 -13.48 11.23 20.38
N LYS A 433 -13.93 11.80 19.28
CA LYS A 433 -15.28 12.34 19.06
C LYS A 433 -16.14 11.34 18.34
#